data_AF-A0A950KXI0-F1
#
_entry.id   AF-A0A950KXI0-F1
#
_cell.length_a   1.000
_cell.length_b   1.000
_cell.length_c   1.000
_cell.angle_alpha   90.00
_cell.angle_beta   90.00
_cell.angle_gamma   90.00
#
_symmetry.space_group_name_H-M   'P 1'
#
loop_
_entity.id
_entity.type
_entity.pdbx_description
1 polymer ?
#
loop_
_entity_poly.entity_id
_entity_poly.type
_entity_poly.pdbx_seq_one_letter_code
_entity_poly.pdbx_strand_id
1 'polypeptide(L)'
;ELGLGRGAAPSMYAAYNIPIAESRERFEESLAVIRQAWTSERLTFQGKYVHVQDVQVFPRPVQKPHPPIRIAANSPETYGIAGRLGLPIFATPLIAGSMGKLREYIAAHRESLPAGVKQDVAVAFPVHAAASRAQARRECEPSLQHFFSFLEQRRPDIQALPESYQSLQGALDRLAKLKYEDVEDLGGVFGDPDHCVERVRELQREFQMNEFICYFNQGGLVEPAAVRRSMELFAREVIPQCRQ
;
A
#
# COMPACT_ATOMS: atom_id res chain seq x y z
N GLU A 1 -0.82 -13.62 4.83
CA GLU A 1 -1.71 -12.45 5.04
C GLU A 1 -2.60 -12.28 3.80
N LEU A 2 -3.65 -11.46 3.90
CA LEU A 2 -4.51 -11.03 2.80
C LEU A 2 -4.52 -9.50 2.75
N GLY A 3 -3.91 -8.91 1.73
CA GLY A 3 -3.99 -7.47 1.45
C GLY A 3 -5.25 -7.15 0.65
N LEU A 4 -6.05 -6.19 1.13
CA LEU A 4 -7.28 -5.76 0.48
C LEU A 4 -7.24 -4.26 0.19
N GLY A 5 -7.67 -3.89 -1.01
CA GLY A 5 -7.87 -2.51 -1.40
C GLY A 5 -9.23 -2.34 -2.07
N ARG A 6 -9.78 -1.13 -1.97
CA ARG A 6 -11.07 -0.78 -2.57
C ARG A 6 -11.02 -0.59 -4.09
N GLY A 7 -9.85 -0.74 -4.71
CA GLY A 7 -9.66 -0.50 -6.15
C GLY A 7 -9.57 0.99 -6.48
N ALA A 8 -8.76 1.32 -7.50
CA ALA A 8 -8.34 2.69 -7.79
C ALA A 8 -8.83 3.23 -9.14
N ALA A 9 -9.00 2.35 -10.13
CA ALA A 9 -9.26 2.76 -11.50
C ALA A 9 -10.74 2.58 -11.86
N PRO A 10 -11.44 3.64 -12.33
CA PRO A 10 -12.84 3.55 -12.76
C PRO A 10 -13.06 2.53 -13.88
N SER A 11 -12.08 2.38 -14.77
CA SER A 11 -12.09 1.39 -15.84
C SER A 11 -12.16 -0.05 -15.34
N MET A 12 -11.57 -0.37 -14.17
CA MET A 12 -11.68 -1.71 -13.58
C MET A 12 -13.11 -2.01 -13.13
N TYR A 13 -13.78 -1.04 -12.53
CA TYR A 13 -15.19 -1.16 -12.15
C TYR A 13 -16.10 -1.32 -13.37
N ALA A 14 -15.89 -0.48 -14.39
CA ALA A 14 -16.63 -0.56 -15.65
C ALA A 14 -16.43 -1.92 -16.35
N ALA A 15 -15.22 -2.49 -16.33
CA ALA A 15 -14.93 -3.79 -16.94
C ALA A 15 -15.72 -4.95 -16.31
N TYR A 16 -16.09 -4.85 -15.04
CA TYR A 16 -16.95 -5.82 -14.35
C TYR A 16 -18.42 -5.43 -14.32
N ASN A 17 -18.82 -4.37 -15.04
CA ASN A 17 -20.17 -3.80 -15.02
C ASN A 17 -20.63 -3.41 -13.60
N ILE A 18 -19.71 -2.94 -12.77
CA ILE A 18 -20.01 -2.50 -11.40
C ILE A 18 -19.97 -0.97 -11.36
N PRO A 19 -21.04 -0.29 -10.91
CA PRO A 19 -20.99 1.15 -10.68
C PRO A 19 -19.94 1.50 -9.62
N ILE A 20 -19.02 2.42 -9.93
CA ILE A 20 -17.95 2.81 -9.01
C ILE A 20 -18.49 3.43 -7.70
N ALA A 21 -19.70 4.00 -7.71
CA ALA A 21 -20.36 4.50 -6.52
C ALA A 21 -20.63 3.39 -5.47
N GLU A 22 -20.78 2.13 -5.90
CA GLU A 22 -21.01 0.98 -5.03
C GLU A 22 -19.71 0.41 -4.44
N SER A 23 -18.55 0.94 -4.85
CA SER A 23 -17.22 0.44 -4.48
C SER A 23 -17.04 0.23 -2.98
N ARG A 24 -17.45 1.20 -2.15
CA ARG A 24 -17.30 1.14 -0.70
C ARG A 24 -18.20 0.07 -0.08
N GLU A 25 -19.49 0.12 -0.37
CA GLU A 25 -20.45 -0.82 0.19
C GLU A 25 -20.11 -2.26 -0.21
N ARG A 26 -19.71 -2.49 -1.47
CA ARG A 26 -19.24 -3.81 -1.93
C ARG A 26 -17.98 -4.28 -1.22
N PHE A 27 -17.04 -3.37 -0.95
CA PHE A 27 -15.81 -3.71 -0.24
C PHE A 27 -16.11 -4.14 1.20
N GLU A 28 -16.93 -3.36 1.92
CA GLU A 28 -17.33 -3.67 3.31
C GLU A 28 -18.10 -4.99 3.38
N GLU A 29 -19.05 -5.19 2.47
CA GLU A 29 -19.84 -6.42 2.41
C GLU A 29 -18.97 -7.64 2.06
N SER A 30 -18.08 -7.51 1.07
CA SER A 30 -17.16 -8.60 0.70
C SER A 30 -16.20 -8.95 1.84
N LEU A 31 -15.69 -7.96 2.58
CA LEU A 31 -14.85 -8.20 3.74
C LEU A 31 -15.60 -8.95 4.85
N ALA A 32 -16.86 -8.60 5.11
CA ALA A 32 -17.70 -9.30 6.07
C ALA A 32 -17.92 -10.77 5.67
N VAL A 33 -18.25 -11.00 4.39
CA VAL A 33 -18.43 -12.35 3.82
C VAL A 33 -17.15 -13.17 3.94
N ILE A 34 -15.98 -12.62 3.55
CA ILE A 34 -14.70 -13.32 3.63
C ILE A 34 -14.38 -13.74 5.07
N ARG A 35 -14.55 -12.83 6.03
CA ARG A 35 -14.30 -13.14 7.45
C ARG A 35 -15.23 -14.24 7.94
N GLN A 36 -16.53 -14.13 7.66
CA GLN A 36 -17.52 -15.12 8.09
C GLN A 36 -17.30 -16.48 7.41
N ALA A 37 -16.96 -16.49 6.13
CA ALA A 37 -16.62 -17.71 5.38
C ALA A 37 -15.49 -18.50 6.06
N TRP A 38 -14.51 -17.82 6.65
CA TRP A 38 -13.39 -18.47 7.32
C TRP A 38 -13.67 -18.86 8.77
N THR A 39 -14.54 -18.12 9.47
CA THR A 39 -14.82 -18.35 10.90
C THR A 39 -16.03 -19.21 11.19
N SER A 40 -16.99 -19.33 10.26
CA SER A 40 -18.22 -20.09 10.45
C SER A 40 -18.12 -21.47 9.81
N GLU A 41 -18.68 -22.51 10.43
CA GLU A 41 -18.73 -23.85 9.85
C GLU A 41 -19.50 -23.88 8.52
N ARG A 42 -20.65 -23.19 8.49
CA ARG A 42 -21.45 -22.95 7.28
C ARG A 42 -21.78 -21.45 7.21
N LEU A 43 -21.75 -20.92 6.00
CA LEU A 43 -21.99 -19.52 5.69
C LEU A 43 -23.39 -19.36 5.12
N THR A 44 -24.20 -18.55 5.79
CA THR A 44 -25.39 -17.92 5.22
C THR A 44 -25.22 -16.42 5.38
N PHE A 45 -25.33 -15.69 4.26
CA PHE A 45 -25.14 -14.25 4.21
C PHE A 45 -26.16 -13.65 3.24
N GLN A 46 -26.88 -12.62 3.71
CA GLN A 46 -27.89 -11.91 2.94
C GLN A 46 -27.56 -10.41 2.98
N GLY A 47 -26.70 -9.98 2.06
CA GLY A 47 -26.33 -8.59 1.89
C GLY A 47 -27.02 -7.94 0.71
N LYS A 48 -26.59 -6.73 0.35
CA LYS A 48 -27.10 -6.00 -0.81
C LYS A 48 -26.53 -6.58 -2.11
N TYR A 49 -25.30 -7.09 -2.07
CA TYR A 49 -24.54 -7.52 -3.25
C TYR A 49 -24.23 -9.01 -3.28
N VAL A 50 -24.10 -9.63 -2.11
CA VAL A 50 -23.69 -11.02 -1.91
C VAL A 50 -24.83 -11.76 -1.21
N HIS A 51 -25.24 -12.86 -1.82
CA HIS A 51 -26.25 -13.76 -1.30
C HIS A 51 -25.67 -15.16 -1.32
N VAL A 52 -25.55 -15.75 -0.13
CA VAL A 52 -25.02 -17.10 0.06
C VAL A 52 -25.95 -17.81 1.03
N GLN A 53 -26.41 -19.01 0.66
CA GLN A 53 -27.26 -19.82 1.51
C GLN A 53 -26.55 -21.14 1.80
N ASP A 54 -26.27 -21.38 3.07
CA ASP A 54 -25.83 -22.67 3.60
C ASP A 54 -24.61 -23.27 2.86
N VAL A 55 -23.57 -22.46 2.63
CA VAL A 55 -22.35 -22.88 1.92
C VAL A 55 -21.22 -23.18 2.89
N GLN A 56 -20.46 -24.23 2.61
CA GLN A 56 -19.23 -24.54 3.32
C GLN A 56 -18.00 -24.21 2.46
N VAL A 57 -17.13 -23.34 2.96
CA VAL A 57 -15.94 -22.88 2.22
C VAL A 57 -14.71 -23.74 2.56
N PHE A 58 -14.11 -24.34 1.52
CA PHE A 58 -12.90 -25.14 1.61
C PHE A 58 -11.90 -24.80 0.48
N PRO A 59 -10.58 -24.95 0.71
CA PRO A 59 -9.95 -25.34 1.98
C PRO A 59 -10.03 -24.24 3.05
N ARG A 60 -9.93 -24.62 4.33
CA ARG A 60 -9.90 -23.66 5.44
C ARG A 60 -8.50 -23.05 5.58
N PRO A 61 -8.40 -21.77 6.00
CA PRO A 61 -7.10 -21.20 6.34
C PRO A 61 -6.46 -21.93 7.53
N VAL A 62 -5.14 -22.06 7.46
CA VAL A 62 -4.31 -22.60 8.54
C VAL A 62 -4.33 -21.66 9.75
N GLN A 63 -4.19 -20.35 9.52
CA GLN A 63 -4.22 -19.32 10.56
C GLN A 63 -5.64 -19.14 11.13
N LYS A 64 -5.74 -18.93 12.45
CA LYS A 64 -6.99 -18.67 13.18
C LYS A 64 -7.01 -17.25 13.76
N PRO A 65 -8.17 -16.57 13.80
CA PRO A 65 -9.45 -16.99 13.20
C PRO A 65 -9.44 -16.98 11.66
N HIS A 66 -8.53 -16.22 11.06
CA HIS A 66 -8.24 -16.17 9.64
C HIS A 66 -6.79 -15.65 9.46
N PRO A 67 -6.21 -15.68 8.24
CA PRO A 67 -4.95 -14.99 7.99
C PRO A 67 -5.07 -13.50 8.32
N PRO A 68 -3.99 -12.82 8.76
CA PRO A 68 -4.03 -11.36 8.97
C PRO A 68 -4.55 -10.65 7.71
N ILE A 69 -5.54 -9.77 7.89
CA ILE A 69 -6.13 -8.97 6.80
C ILE A 69 -5.59 -7.55 6.93
N ARG A 70 -4.95 -7.04 5.87
CA ARG A 70 -4.37 -5.69 5.83
C ARG A 70 -5.10 -4.83 4.82
N ILE A 71 -5.43 -3.60 5.20
CA ILE A 71 -6.18 -2.67 4.36
C ILE A 71 -5.22 -1.66 3.71
N ALA A 72 -5.23 -1.59 2.38
CA ALA A 72 -4.58 -0.52 1.65
C ALA A 72 -5.43 0.77 1.78
N ALA A 73 -4.91 1.76 2.49
CA ALA A 73 -5.63 3.00 2.80
C ALA A 73 -5.03 4.20 2.05
N ASN A 74 -5.89 5.01 1.43
CA ASN A 74 -5.49 6.14 0.58
C ASN A 74 -6.19 7.47 0.91
N SER A 75 -7.10 7.48 1.89
CA SER A 75 -7.86 8.67 2.31
C SER A 75 -8.02 8.69 3.83
N PRO A 76 -8.06 9.87 4.48
CA PRO A 76 -8.21 9.97 5.94
C PRO A 76 -9.34 9.10 6.49
N GLU A 77 -10.46 9.06 5.77
CA GLU A 77 -11.64 8.28 6.15
C GLU A 77 -11.33 6.78 6.17
N THR A 78 -10.57 6.29 5.18
CA THR A 78 -10.20 4.86 5.09
C THR A 78 -9.27 4.45 6.22
N TYR A 79 -8.34 5.33 6.64
CA TYR A 79 -7.47 5.07 7.81
C TYR A 79 -8.30 4.97 9.10
N GLY A 80 -9.25 5.88 9.32
CA GLY A 80 -10.14 5.83 10.48
C GLY A 80 -11.05 4.60 10.47
N ILE A 81 -11.59 4.20 9.31
CA ILE A 81 -12.40 2.97 9.17
C ILE A 81 -11.56 1.73 9.52
N ALA A 82 -10.38 1.58 8.93
CA ALA A 82 -9.49 0.46 9.21
C ALA A 82 -9.11 0.40 10.70
N GLY A 83 -8.88 1.57 11.32
CA GLY A 83 -8.64 1.70 12.75
C GLY A 83 -9.81 1.18 13.58
N ARG A 84 -11.04 1.67 13.32
CA ARG A 84 -12.24 1.22 14.06
C ARG A 84 -12.51 -0.28 13.93
N LEU A 85 -12.14 -0.88 12.80
CA LEU A 85 -12.24 -2.33 12.57
C LEU A 85 -11.12 -3.14 13.23
N GLY A 86 -10.11 -2.48 13.81
CA GLY A 86 -8.94 -3.11 14.42
C GLY A 86 -8.03 -3.79 13.40
N LEU A 87 -8.03 -3.33 12.15
CA LEU A 87 -7.30 -3.97 11.05
C LEU A 87 -5.95 -3.28 10.78
N PRO A 88 -4.89 -4.07 10.53
CA PRO A 88 -3.62 -3.57 10.00
C PRO A 88 -3.80 -2.73 8.74
N ILE A 89 -2.89 -1.77 8.54
CA ILE A 89 -2.87 -0.92 7.35
C ILE A 89 -1.59 -1.08 6.53
N PHE A 90 -1.74 -0.91 5.23
CA PHE A 90 -0.67 -0.72 4.26
C PHE A 90 -0.74 0.69 3.71
N ALA A 91 0.39 1.40 3.71
CA ALA A 91 0.48 2.78 3.28
C ALA A 91 1.77 3.09 2.51
N THR A 92 1.77 4.22 1.81
CA THR A 92 2.98 4.75 1.15
C THR A 92 2.90 6.27 1.04
N PRO A 93 4.01 7.01 1.27
CA PRO A 93 4.01 8.47 1.15
C PRO A 93 3.71 8.94 -0.28
N LEU A 94 4.04 8.11 -1.29
CA LEU A 94 3.75 8.36 -2.70
C LEU A 94 2.26 8.65 -2.94
N ILE A 95 1.36 7.91 -2.30
CA ILE A 95 -0.09 8.12 -2.43
C ILE A 95 -0.56 9.26 -1.54
N ALA A 96 -0.05 9.35 -0.30
CA ALA A 96 -0.40 10.44 0.62
C ALA A 96 0.01 11.83 0.07
N GLY A 97 1.07 11.87 -0.75
CA GLY A 97 1.61 13.07 -1.38
C GLY A 97 2.56 13.88 -0.51
N SER A 98 2.76 13.49 0.75
CA SER A 98 3.84 13.98 1.61
C SER A 98 4.05 13.06 2.82
N MET A 99 5.24 13.14 3.41
CA MET A 99 5.57 12.46 4.66
C MET A 99 4.65 12.89 5.81
N GLY A 100 4.42 14.21 5.95
CA GLY A 100 3.57 14.77 7.00
C GLY A 100 2.11 14.32 6.91
N LYS A 101 1.53 14.28 5.70
CA LYS A 101 0.16 13.78 5.51
C LYS A 101 0.05 12.30 5.87
N LEU A 102 1.03 11.49 5.47
CA LEU A 102 1.02 10.08 5.84
C LEU A 102 1.11 9.91 7.38
N ARG A 103 1.94 10.69 8.06
CA ARG A 103 2.03 10.68 9.52
C ARG A 103 0.68 11.01 10.17
N GLU A 104 -0.03 12.03 9.68
CA GLU A 104 -1.39 12.37 10.14
C GLU A 104 -2.38 11.22 9.92
N TYR A 105 -2.33 10.57 8.76
CA TYR A 105 -3.21 9.44 8.45
C TYR A 105 -2.96 8.22 9.32
N ILE A 106 -1.68 7.90 9.57
CA ILE A 106 -1.29 6.84 10.50
C ILE A 106 -1.75 7.19 11.93
N ALA A 107 -1.63 8.45 12.36
CA ALA A 107 -2.13 8.88 13.67
C ALA A 107 -3.66 8.68 13.79
N ALA A 108 -4.43 9.10 12.78
CA ALA A 108 -5.88 8.91 12.75
C ALA A 108 -6.30 7.43 12.79
N HIS A 109 -5.55 6.53 12.15
CA HIS A 109 -5.74 5.09 12.27
C HIS A 109 -5.51 4.62 13.71
N ARG A 110 -4.38 5.00 14.31
CA ARG A 110 -4.01 4.62 15.68
C ARG A 110 -5.02 5.08 16.71
N GLU A 111 -5.50 6.32 16.60
CA GLU A 111 -6.50 6.90 17.49
C GLU A 111 -7.86 6.22 17.37
N SER A 112 -8.15 5.62 16.21
CA SER A 112 -9.41 4.91 15.95
C SER A 112 -9.38 3.43 16.38
N LEU A 113 -8.24 2.90 16.84
CA LEU A 113 -8.12 1.49 17.22
C LEU A 113 -8.91 1.18 18.51
N PRO A 114 -9.63 0.04 18.58
CA PRO A 114 -10.22 -0.42 19.82
C PRO A 114 -9.17 -0.66 20.91
N ALA A 115 -9.56 -0.46 22.17
CA ALA A 115 -8.69 -0.70 23.32
C ALA A 115 -8.13 -2.14 23.31
N GLY A 116 -6.83 -2.28 23.50
CA GLY A 116 -6.13 -3.57 23.53
C GLY A 116 -5.75 -4.14 22.15
N VAL A 117 -6.15 -3.50 21.04
CA VAL A 117 -5.69 -3.90 19.70
C VAL A 117 -4.27 -3.37 19.47
N LYS A 118 -3.35 -4.27 19.12
CA LYS A 118 -1.97 -3.91 18.78
C LYS A 118 -1.94 -3.16 17.45
N GLN A 119 -1.15 -2.09 17.40
CA GLN A 119 -0.85 -1.37 16.17
C GLN A 119 -0.05 -2.26 15.19
N ASP A 120 -0.46 -2.23 13.93
CA ASP A 120 0.21 -2.93 12.82
C ASP A 120 0.12 -2.06 11.57
N VAL A 121 1.21 -1.33 11.32
CA VAL A 121 1.35 -0.39 10.21
C VAL A 121 2.50 -0.83 9.33
N ALA A 122 2.20 -1.16 8.08
CA ALA A 122 3.20 -1.40 7.05
C ALA A 122 3.31 -0.18 6.15
N VAL A 123 4.53 0.34 5.97
CA VAL A 123 4.79 1.45 5.05
C VAL A 123 5.78 1.00 3.99
N ALA A 124 5.48 1.35 2.75
CA ALA A 124 6.23 0.88 1.60
C ALA A 124 6.94 2.00 0.85
N PHE A 125 8.20 1.73 0.51
CA PHE A 125 9.13 2.69 -0.07
C PHE A 125 9.84 2.10 -1.29
N PRO A 126 10.08 2.90 -2.33
CA PRO A 126 11.07 2.58 -3.35
C PRO A 126 12.47 2.46 -2.72
N VAL A 127 13.19 1.39 -3.04
CA VAL A 127 14.53 1.12 -2.50
C VAL A 127 15.46 0.75 -3.64
N HIS A 128 16.66 1.31 -3.66
CA HIS A 128 17.73 0.86 -4.53
C HIS A 128 19.11 1.06 -3.87
N ALA A 129 19.67 -0.03 -3.33
CA ALA A 129 21.00 -0.05 -2.76
C ALA A 129 22.05 -0.35 -3.85
N ALA A 130 23.12 0.45 -3.89
CA ALA A 130 24.23 0.31 -4.83
C ALA A 130 25.57 0.66 -4.15
N ALA A 131 26.68 0.69 -4.89
CA ALA A 131 27.98 1.05 -4.29
C ALA A 131 28.13 2.55 -3.99
N SER A 132 27.24 3.38 -4.53
CA SER A 132 27.19 4.84 -4.29
C SER A 132 25.83 5.39 -4.66
N ARG A 133 25.48 6.58 -4.13
CA ARG A 133 24.31 7.35 -4.57
C ARG A 133 24.27 7.61 -6.06
N ALA A 134 25.41 7.91 -6.68
CA ALA A 134 25.49 8.14 -8.12
C ALA A 134 25.16 6.89 -8.94
N GLN A 135 25.58 5.70 -8.49
CA GLN A 135 25.20 4.44 -9.15
C GLN A 135 23.72 4.15 -8.94
N ALA A 136 23.21 4.31 -7.71
CA ALA A 136 21.80 4.04 -7.42
C ALA A 136 20.88 4.85 -8.33
N ARG A 137 21.11 6.16 -8.43
CA ARG A 137 20.36 7.05 -9.32
C ARG A 137 20.42 6.59 -10.78
N ARG A 138 21.62 6.33 -11.31
CA ARG A 138 21.78 5.87 -12.72
C ARG A 138 20.99 4.59 -13.01
N GLU A 139 20.90 3.68 -12.06
CA GLU A 139 20.23 2.39 -12.24
C GLU A 139 18.70 2.48 -12.06
N CYS A 140 18.18 3.32 -11.15
CA CYS A 140 16.75 3.33 -10.83
C CYS A 140 15.95 4.51 -11.44
N GLU A 141 16.59 5.66 -11.69
CA GLU A 141 15.90 6.86 -12.20
C GLU A 141 15.16 6.63 -13.53
N PRO A 142 15.72 5.94 -14.54
CA PRO A 142 14.99 5.66 -15.78
C PRO A 142 13.72 4.83 -15.54
N SER A 143 13.77 3.90 -14.58
CA SER A 143 12.61 3.08 -14.21
C SER A 143 11.55 3.90 -13.48
N LEU A 144 11.95 4.80 -12.58
CA LEU A 144 11.03 5.75 -11.93
C LEU A 144 10.35 6.66 -12.96
N GLN A 145 11.11 7.23 -13.88
CA GLN A 145 10.57 8.07 -14.96
C GLN A 145 9.58 7.29 -15.83
N HIS A 146 9.88 6.04 -16.17
CA HIS A 146 8.96 5.18 -16.90
C HIS A 146 7.64 4.97 -16.14
N PHE A 147 7.71 4.75 -14.82
CA PHE A 147 6.51 4.63 -14.00
C PHE A 147 5.64 5.89 -14.05
N PHE A 148 6.23 7.08 -13.96
CA PHE A 148 5.49 8.34 -13.99
C PHE A 148 4.89 8.63 -15.36
N SER A 149 5.65 8.41 -16.44
CA SER A 149 5.12 8.53 -17.81
C SER A 149 3.99 7.53 -18.06
N PHE A 150 4.09 6.31 -17.53
CA PHE A 150 3.01 5.33 -17.63
C PHE A 150 1.72 5.80 -16.92
N LEU A 151 1.84 6.40 -15.73
CA LEU A 151 0.70 6.95 -15.00
C LEU A 151 0.08 8.14 -15.74
N GLU A 152 0.91 9.02 -16.32
CA GLU A 152 0.46 10.16 -17.11
C GLU A 152 -0.34 9.73 -18.34
N GLN A 153 0.17 8.74 -19.10
CA GLN A 153 -0.47 8.22 -20.30
C GLN A 153 -1.80 7.50 -20.02
N ARG A 154 -1.94 6.93 -18.82
CA ARG A 154 -3.16 6.21 -18.39
C ARG A 154 -4.06 7.06 -17.51
N ARG A 155 -3.84 8.38 -17.48
CA ARG A 155 -4.71 9.30 -16.77
C ARG A 155 -6.14 9.13 -17.29
N PRO A 156 -7.10 8.74 -16.45
CA PRO A 156 -8.47 8.54 -16.91
C PRO A 156 -9.06 9.89 -17.33
N ASP A 157 -9.87 9.90 -18.40
CA ASP A 157 -10.70 11.06 -18.73
C ASP A 157 -11.90 11.08 -17.77
N ILE A 158 -12.03 12.16 -16.99
CA ILE A 158 -12.89 12.17 -15.81
C ILE A 158 -13.78 13.41 -15.84
N GLN A 159 -15.01 13.24 -16.31
CA GLN A 159 -16.08 14.21 -16.07
C GLN A 159 -17.11 13.77 -15.01
N ALA A 160 -16.96 12.60 -14.35
CA ALA A 160 -17.96 12.16 -13.35
C ALA A 160 -17.48 11.08 -12.34
N LEU A 161 -16.41 11.33 -11.56
CA LEU A 161 -16.08 10.43 -10.44
C LEU A 161 -16.77 10.82 -9.13
N PRO A 162 -17.20 9.83 -8.30
CA PRO A 162 -17.64 10.11 -6.94
C PRO A 162 -16.55 10.82 -6.13
N GLU A 163 -16.95 11.67 -5.19
CA GLU A 163 -16.05 12.46 -4.34
C GLU A 163 -14.95 11.61 -3.66
N SER A 164 -15.31 10.40 -3.20
CA SER A 164 -14.38 9.45 -2.56
C SER A 164 -13.23 8.94 -3.46
N TYR A 165 -13.27 9.23 -4.76
CA TYR A 165 -12.21 8.91 -5.73
C TYR A 165 -11.43 10.14 -6.22
N GLN A 166 -11.90 11.36 -5.90
CA GLN A 166 -11.19 12.60 -6.27
C GLN A 166 -9.85 12.72 -5.53
N SER A 167 -9.78 12.29 -4.26
CA SER A 167 -8.54 12.27 -3.47
C SER A 167 -7.48 11.36 -4.08
N LEU A 168 -7.88 10.18 -4.53
CA LEU A 168 -7.01 9.22 -5.20
C LEU A 168 -6.60 9.72 -6.59
N GLN A 169 -7.51 10.33 -7.35
CA GLN A 169 -7.16 10.94 -8.63
C GLN A 169 -6.12 12.05 -8.45
N GLY A 170 -6.33 12.93 -7.46
CA GLY A 170 -5.35 13.96 -7.12
C GLY A 170 -4.01 13.38 -6.69
N ALA A 171 -3.98 12.19 -6.08
CA ALA A 171 -2.73 11.47 -5.81
C ALA A 171 -2.07 10.98 -7.11
N LEU A 172 -2.81 10.38 -8.03
CA LEU A 172 -2.29 9.93 -9.33
C LEU A 172 -1.77 11.09 -10.19
N ASP A 173 -2.48 12.22 -10.21
CA ASP A 173 -2.06 13.42 -10.95
C ASP A 173 -0.78 14.05 -10.38
N ARG A 174 -0.58 13.97 -9.06
CA ARG A 174 0.69 14.35 -8.43
C ARG A 174 1.79 13.38 -8.80
N LEU A 175 1.53 12.08 -8.69
CA LEU A 175 2.49 11.02 -8.99
C LEU A 175 3.04 11.11 -10.41
N ALA A 176 2.18 11.37 -11.40
CA ALA A 176 2.56 11.49 -12.80
C ALA A 176 3.59 12.62 -13.08
N LYS A 177 3.76 13.57 -12.15
CA LYS A 177 4.65 14.73 -12.29
C LYS A 177 5.91 14.66 -11.45
N LEU A 178 6.07 13.60 -10.64
CA LEU A 178 7.22 13.46 -9.76
C LEU A 178 8.51 13.24 -10.58
N LYS A 179 9.60 13.72 -10.00
CA LYS A 179 10.98 13.46 -10.42
C LYS A 179 11.68 12.61 -9.39
N TYR A 180 12.90 12.20 -9.71
CA TYR A 180 13.73 11.40 -8.80
C TYR A 180 13.87 12.05 -7.42
N GLU A 181 14.15 13.37 -7.39
CA GLU A 181 14.32 14.13 -6.15
C GLU A 181 13.03 14.16 -5.32
N ASP A 182 11.87 14.29 -5.95
CA ASP A 182 10.59 14.26 -5.23
C ASP A 182 10.34 12.87 -4.61
N VAL A 183 10.81 11.79 -5.24
CA VAL A 183 10.73 10.44 -4.67
C VAL A 183 11.66 10.29 -3.48
N GLU A 184 12.89 10.84 -3.54
CA GLU A 184 13.79 10.89 -2.40
C GLU A 184 13.15 11.63 -1.22
N ASP A 185 12.51 12.78 -1.46
CA ASP A 185 11.79 13.56 -0.45
C ASP A 185 10.59 12.80 0.13
N LEU A 186 9.93 11.96 -0.68
CA LEU A 186 8.83 11.09 -0.27
C LEU A 186 9.27 9.73 0.31
N GLY A 187 10.51 9.61 0.78
CA GLY A 187 10.98 8.43 1.49
C GLY A 187 11.68 7.39 0.60
N GLY A 188 12.03 7.74 -0.63
CA GLY A 188 12.90 6.92 -1.47
C GLY A 188 14.23 6.64 -0.77
N VAL A 189 14.67 5.38 -0.82
CA VAL A 189 15.92 4.91 -0.19
C VAL A 189 16.90 4.51 -1.29
N PHE A 190 17.69 5.46 -1.78
CA PHE A 190 18.56 5.26 -2.94
C PHE A 190 20.01 5.62 -2.62
N GLY A 191 20.91 4.64 -2.54
CA GLY A 191 22.30 4.95 -2.24
C GLY A 191 23.18 3.77 -1.88
N ASP A 192 24.33 4.11 -1.30
CA ASP A 192 25.19 3.17 -0.60
C ASP A 192 24.55 2.68 0.73
N PRO A 193 25.07 1.59 1.32
CA PRO A 193 24.50 1.02 2.53
C PRO A 193 24.36 2.01 3.70
N ASP A 194 25.34 2.88 3.93
CA ASP A 194 25.32 3.84 5.03
C ASP A 194 24.17 4.83 4.85
N HIS A 195 24.02 5.39 3.65
CA HIS A 195 22.88 6.25 3.32
C HIS A 195 21.54 5.51 3.48
N CYS A 196 21.46 4.26 3.02
CA CYS A 196 20.25 3.45 3.18
C CYS A 196 19.89 3.22 4.66
N VAL A 197 20.87 2.93 5.52
CA VAL A 197 20.65 2.74 6.97
C VAL A 197 20.14 4.02 7.62
N GLU A 198 20.75 5.15 7.31
CA GLU A 198 20.32 6.46 7.83
C GLU A 198 18.87 6.75 7.44
N ARG A 199 18.54 6.57 6.14
CA ARG A 199 17.21 6.82 5.61
C ARG A 199 16.17 5.87 6.22
N VAL A 200 16.45 4.57 6.32
CA VAL A 200 15.53 3.60 6.94
C VAL A 200 15.25 3.97 8.39
N ARG A 201 16.28 4.34 9.17
CA ARG A 201 16.11 4.73 10.58
C ARG A 201 15.33 6.03 10.73
N GLU A 202 15.51 6.99 9.83
CA GLU A 202 14.70 8.21 9.78
C GLU A 202 13.22 7.87 9.54
N LEU A 203 12.93 7.05 8.54
CA LEU A 203 11.56 6.62 8.22
C LEU A 203 10.92 5.83 9.38
N GLN A 204 11.69 4.97 10.05
CA GLN A 204 11.25 4.26 11.26
C GLN A 204 10.84 5.22 12.38
N ARG A 205 11.62 6.29 12.63
CA ARG A 205 11.27 7.32 13.62
C ARG A 205 10.05 8.13 13.20
N GLU A 206 9.97 8.52 11.93
CA GLU A 206 8.89 9.34 11.39
C GLU A 206 7.53 8.64 11.50
N PHE A 207 7.47 7.37 11.09
CA PHE A 207 6.20 6.65 11.00
C PHE A 207 5.92 5.70 12.14
N GLN A 208 6.94 5.29 12.91
CA GLN A 208 6.84 4.26 13.95
C GLN A 208 6.14 2.99 13.40
N MET A 209 6.48 2.63 12.16
CA MET A 209 5.89 1.52 11.44
C MET A 209 6.36 0.18 12.00
N ASN A 210 5.52 -0.85 11.87
CA ASN A 210 5.85 -2.22 12.26
C ASN A 210 6.54 -2.99 11.13
N GLU A 211 6.23 -2.64 9.89
CA GLU A 211 6.81 -3.27 8.70
C GLU A 211 7.29 -2.22 7.71
N PHE A 212 8.52 -2.40 7.23
CA PHE A 212 9.13 -1.64 6.15
C PHE A 212 9.10 -2.50 4.88
N ILE A 213 8.32 -2.09 3.88
CA ILE A 213 8.19 -2.81 2.61
C ILE A 213 9.06 -2.14 1.54
N CYS A 214 9.86 -2.93 0.83
CA CYS A 214 10.78 -2.43 -0.19
C CYS A 214 10.27 -2.72 -1.61
N TYR A 215 10.26 -1.70 -2.48
CA TYR A 215 10.09 -1.86 -3.92
C TYR A 215 11.43 -1.65 -4.63
N PHE A 216 12.05 -2.74 -5.08
CA PHE A 216 13.37 -2.69 -5.73
C PHE A 216 13.33 -2.43 -7.24
N ASN A 217 12.15 -2.40 -7.85
CA ASN A 217 12.00 -2.22 -9.30
C ASN A 217 10.77 -1.38 -9.63
N GLN A 218 10.68 -0.18 -9.04
CA GLN A 218 9.60 0.75 -9.32
C GLN A 218 9.64 1.16 -10.80
N GLY A 219 8.60 0.81 -11.56
CA GLY A 219 8.51 1.03 -13.01
C GLY A 219 9.06 -0.09 -13.88
N GLY A 220 9.64 -1.14 -13.31
CA GLY A 220 9.92 -2.38 -14.03
C GLY A 220 11.09 -2.37 -15.03
N LEU A 221 11.87 -1.29 -15.12
CA LEU A 221 12.99 -1.16 -16.06
C LEU A 221 14.37 -1.27 -15.42
N VAL A 222 14.46 -1.48 -14.10
CA VAL A 222 15.75 -1.77 -13.47
C VAL A 222 16.23 -3.14 -13.93
N GLU A 223 17.46 -3.23 -14.41
CA GLU A 223 18.06 -4.48 -14.88
C GLU A 223 17.93 -5.59 -13.82
N PRO A 224 17.48 -6.82 -14.16
CA PRO A 224 17.25 -7.87 -13.17
C PRO A 224 18.47 -8.20 -12.31
N ALA A 225 19.67 -8.11 -12.89
CA ALA A 225 20.93 -8.28 -12.15
C ALA A 225 21.17 -7.13 -11.16
N ALA A 226 20.79 -5.90 -11.50
CA ALA A 226 20.87 -4.75 -10.59
C ALA A 226 19.84 -4.87 -9.45
N VAL A 227 18.60 -5.26 -9.76
CA VAL A 227 17.58 -5.55 -8.73
C VAL A 227 18.08 -6.58 -7.73
N ARG A 228 18.64 -7.71 -8.22
CA ARG A 228 19.18 -8.75 -7.35
C ARG A 228 20.33 -8.23 -6.47
N ARG A 229 21.32 -7.55 -7.06
CA ARG A 229 22.45 -6.98 -6.31
C ARG A 229 21.97 -6.01 -5.22
N SER A 230 21.00 -5.16 -5.57
CA SER A 230 20.40 -4.19 -4.66
C SER A 230 19.69 -4.88 -3.48
N MET A 231 18.91 -5.93 -3.75
CA MET A 231 18.28 -6.75 -2.71
C MET A 231 19.30 -7.45 -1.80
N GLU A 232 20.34 -8.05 -2.38
CA GLU A 232 21.40 -8.75 -1.64
C GLU A 232 22.20 -7.78 -0.76
N LEU A 233 22.56 -6.61 -1.30
CA LEU A 233 23.28 -5.58 -0.57
C LEU A 233 22.43 -5.01 0.57
N PHE A 234 21.17 -4.69 0.31
CA PHE A 234 20.25 -4.20 1.33
C PHE A 234 20.04 -5.24 2.44
N ALA A 235 19.84 -6.50 2.07
CA ALA A 235 19.65 -7.59 3.04
C ALA A 235 20.87 -7.85 3.91
N ARG A 236 22.08 -7.75 3.34
CA ARG A 236 23.34 -8.02 4.06
C ARG A 236 23.81 -6.85 4.90
N GLU A 237 23.78 -5.63 4.36
CA GLU A 237 24.44 -4.47 4.97
C GLU A 237 23.47 -3.53 5.70
N VAL A 238 22.22 -3.44 5.25
CA VAL A 238 21.24 -2.45 5.77
C VAL A 238 20.33 -3.08 6.83
N ILE A 239 19.67 -4.20 6.50
CA ILE A 239 18.69 -4.84 7.40
C ILE A 239 19.27 -5.12 8.80
N PRO A 240 20.48 -5.70 8.97
CA PRO A 240 21.01 -5.99 10.30
C PRO A 240 21.22 -4.75 11.17
N GLN A 241 21.50 -3.59 10.55
CA GLN A 241 21.71 -2.33 11.27
C GLN A 241 20.40 -1.63 11.66
N CYS A 242 19.28 -1.99 11.03
CA CYS A 242 17.97 -1.39 11.26
C CYS A 242 17.02 -2.26 12.10
N ARG A 243 17.44 -3.49 12.43
CA ARG A 243 16.74 -4.38 13.37
C ARG A 243 17.15 -4.01 14.81
N GLN A 244 16.43 -3.08 15.41
CA GLN A 244 16.48 -2.79 16.85
C GLN A 244 15.06 -2.81 17.41
#